data_AF-A0A816S796-F1
#
_entry.id   AF-A0A816S796-F1
#
_cell.length_a   1.000
_cell.length_b   1.000
_cell.length_c   1.000
_cell.angle_alpha   90.00
_cell.angle_beta   90.00
_cell.angle_gamma   90.00
#
_symmetry.space_group_name_H-M   'P 1'
#
loop_
_entity.id
_entity.type
_entity.pdbx_description
1 polymer ?
#
loop_
_entity_poly.entity_id
_entity_poly.type
_entity_poly.pdbx_seq_one_letter_code
_entity_poly.pdbx_strand_id
1 'polypeptide(L)'
;MKSKDLQAAVKNKYENGDGQAKICPDLGGVVSKRTINLWIKLIKDTGSINLSYSTGHPRTVRTKANIIQVKWRAQQKKRVSTRRLAAEMNSSRSSAQRIL
;
A
#
# COMPACT_ATOMS: atom_id res chain seq x y z
N MET A 1 8.24 24.26 -5.48
CA MET A 1 8.49 22.90 -6.03
C MET A 1 7.37 21.97 -5.60
N LYS A 2 6.91 21.07 -6.47
CA LYS A 2 5.95 20.04 -6.08
C LYS A 2 6.68 18.90 -5.36
N SER A 3 5.96 18.12 -4.54
CA SER A 3 6.57 17.03 -3.74
C SER A 3 7.31 15.99 -4.59
N LYS A 4 6.85 15.72 -5.82
CA LYS A 4 7.51 14.76 -6.73
C LYS A 4 8.88 15.27 -7.19
N ASP A 5 8.99 16.57 -7.46
CA ASP A 5 10.24 17.21 -7.89
C ASP A 5 11.31 17.12 -6.79
N LEU A 6 10.90 17.31 -5.53
CA LEU A 6 11.78 17.15 -4.37
C LEU A 6 12.28 15.71 -4.19
N GLN A 7 11.40 14.72 -4.38
CA GLN A 7 11.77 13.31 -4.32
C GLN A 7 12.76 12.94 -5.43
N ALA A 8 12.52 13.40 -6.66
CA ALA A 8 13.43 13.19 -7.78
C ALA A 8 14.80 13.84 -7.53
N ALA A 9 14.83 15.07 -7.03
CA ALA A 9 16.07 15.75 -6.66
C ALA A 9 16.85 15.00 -5.57
N VAL A 10 16.18 14.51 -4.53
CA VAL A 10 16.82 13.69 -3.48
C VAL A 10 17.36 12.38 -4.04
N LYS A 11 16.60 11.71 -4.89
CA LYS A 11 17.02 10.46 -5.53
C LYS A 11 18.27 10.65 -6.38
N ASN A 12 18.28 11.65 -7.27
CA ASN A 12 19.42 11.93 -8.14
C ASN A 12 20.69 12.25 -7.34
N LYS A 13 20.59 13.09 -6.30
CA LYS A 13 21.73 13.41 -5.44
C LYS A 13 22.27 12.19 -4.69
N TYR A 14 21.37 11.36 -4.18
CA TYR A 14 21.76 10.13 -3.51
C TYR A 14 22.44 9.14 -4.47
N GLU A 15 21.93 8.98 -5.69
CA GLU A 15 22.55 8.14 -6.74
C GLU A 15 23.93 8.67 -7.19
N ASN A 16 24.13 9.99 -7.16
CA ASN A 16 25.43 10.63 -7.38
C ASN A 16 26.43 10.44 -6.22
N GLY A 17 26.03 9.75 -5.14
CA GLY A 17 26.88 9.44 -4.00
C GLY A 17 26.83 10.49 -2.88
N ASP A 18 25.94 11.48 -2.95
CA ASP A 18 25.82 12.47 -1.89
C ASP A 18 25.15 11.88 -0.65
N GLY A 19 25.80 12.08 0.49
CA GLY A 19 25.24 11.73 1.79
C GLY A 19 24.17 12.71 2.27
N GLN A 20 23.37 12.29 3.24
CA GLN A 20 22.32 13.12 3.86
C GLN A 20 22.81 14.51 4.29
N ALA A 21 24.04 14.59 4.81
CA ALA A 21 24.64 15.83 5.30
C ALA A 21 24.79 16.89 4.20
N LYS A 22 24.95 16.48 2.93
CA LYS A 22 25.00 17.37 1.76
C LYS A 22 23.61 17.63 1.18
N ILE A 23 22.77 16.60 1.10
CA ILE A 23 21.42 16.71 0.52
C ILE A 23 20.52 17.67 1.32
N CYS A 24 20.65 17.71 2.65
CA CYS A 24 19.76 18.50 3.51
C CYS A 24 19.97 20.03 3.38
N PRO A 25 21.21 20.56 3.45
CA PRO A 25 21.47 21.97 3.15
C PRO A 25 21.10 22.37 1.73
N ASP A 26 21.40 21.50 0.76
CA ASP A 26 21.16 21.72 -0.66
C ASP A 26 19.70 21.93 -1.04
N LEU A 27 18.78 21.36 -0.27
CA LEU A 27 17.33 21.53 -0.45
C LEU A 27 16.79 22.74 0.33
N GLY A 28 17.65 23.57 0.90
CA GLY A 28 17.28 24.82 1.58
C GLY A 28 16.35 24.62 2.77
N GLY A 29 16.35 23.46 3.41
CA GLY A 29 15.45 23.15 4.53
C GLY A 29 13.97 22.97 4.13
N VAL A 30 13.64 22.92 2.84
CA VAL A 30 12.27 22.69 2.33
C VAL A 30 11.72 21.34 2.80
N VAL A 31 12.60 20.38 3.06
CA VAL A 31 12.27 19.03 3.54
C VAL A 31 13.01 18.76 4.85
N SER A 32 12.29 18.23 5.83
CA SER A 32 12.91 17.91 7.13
C SER A 32 13.99 16.84 6.99
N LYS A 33 15.02 16.93 7.84
CA LYS A 33 16.10 15.93 7.94
C LYS A 33 15.56 14.51 8.12
N ARG A 34 14.46 14.35 8.86
CA ARG A 34 13.77 13.08 9.10
C ARG A 34 13.16 12.51 7.83
N THR A 35 12.52 13.36 7.03
CA THR A 35 11.91 12.97 5.75
C THR A 35 12.97 12.52 4.74
N ILE A 36 14.08 13.26 4.63
CA ILE A 36 15.22 12.88 3.77
C ILE A 36 15.77 11.51 4.20
N ASN A 37 15.92 11.28 5.50
CA ASN A 37 16.36 9.98 6.02
C ASN A 37 15.42 8.84 5.66
N LEU A 38 14.11 9.07 5.76
CA LEU A 38 13.11 8.08 5.38
C LEU A 38 13.19 7.76 3.89
N TRP A 39 13.35 8.77 3.03
CA TRP A 39 13.49 8.57 1.59
C TRP A 39 14.77 7.83 1.22
N ILE A 40 15.91 8.16 1.83
CA ILE A 40 17.17 7.44 1.63
C ILE A 40 17.01 5.96 2.04
N LYS A 41 16.35 5.67 3.16
CA LYS A 41 16.04 4.28 3.56
C LYS A 41 15.18 3.57 2.52
N LEU A 42 14.11 4.20 2.05
CA LEU A 42 13.25 3.62 1.02
C LEU A 42 13.98 3.36 -0.30
N ILE A 43 14.90 4.25 -0.71
CA ILE A 43 15.76 4.03 -1.88
C ILE A 43 16.66 2.81 -1.66
N LYS A 44 17.27 2.67 -0.47
CA LYS A 44 18.10 1.50 -0.15
C LYS A 44 17.32 0.20 -0.18
N ASP A 45 16.10 0.21 0.36
CA ASP A 45 15.29 -1.00 0.52
C ASP A 45 14.59 -1.42 -0.79
N THR A 46 14.11 -0.45 -1.58
CA THR A 46 13.21 -0.70 -2.72
C THR A 46 13.64 -0.04 -4.03
N GLY A 47 14.69 0.79 -4.04
CA GLY A 47 15.12 1.56 -5.22
C GLY A 47 14.21 2.74 -5.59
N SER A 48 13.15 2.99 -4.81
CA SER A 48 12.15 4.01 -5.10
C SER A 48 11.71 4.77 -3.86
N ILE A 49 11.38 6.06 -4.03
CA ILE A 49 10.70 6.85 -3.01
C ILE A 49 9.18 6.77 -3.27
N ASN A 50 8.63 5.56 -3.36
CA ASN A 50 7.18 5.40 -3.41
C ASN A 50 6.66 5.39 -1.98
N LEU A 51 6.14 6.55 -1.54
CA LEU A 51 5.26 6.62 -0.38
C LEU A 51 3.94 5.97 -0.79
N SER A 52 3.92 4.63 -0.85
CA SER A 52 2.68 3.91 -1.04
C SER A 52 1.74 4.28 0.10
N TYR A 53 0.49 4.58 -0.24
CA TYR A 53 -0.56 4.69 0.77
C TYR A 53 -0.56 3.37 1.55
N SER A 54 -0.66 3.47 2.89
CA SER A 54 -0.88 2.28 3.71
C SER A 54 -2.12 1.57 3.15
N THR A 55 -1.90 0.44 2.50
CA THR A 55 -2.98 -0.44 2.08
C THR A 55 -3.61 -0.93 3.36
N GLY A 56 -4.76 -0.36 3.72
CA GLY A 56 -5.45 -0.69 4.95
C GLY A 56 -5.54 -2.20 5.15
N HIS A 57 -5.38 -2.65 6.40
CA HIS A 57 -5.40 -4.08 6.69
C HIS A 57 -6.77 -4.67 6.28
N PRO A 58 -6.80 -5.82 5.59
CA PRO A 58 -8.06 -6.50 5.33
C PRO A 58 -8.78 -6.74 6.65
N ARG A 59 -10.05 -6.31 6.74
CA ARG A 59 -10.88 -6.63 7.91
C ARG A 59 -10.87 -8.14 8.13
N THR A 60 -10.97 -8.60 9.38
CA THR A 60 -10.92 -10.02 9.81
C THR A 60 -11.79 -10.96 8.96
N VAL A 61 -12.86 -10.43 8.35
CA VAL A 61 -13.79 -11.17 7.48
C VAL A 61 -13.28 -11.35 6.03
N ARG A 62 -12.45 -10.45 5.49
CA ARG A 62 -11.92 -10.47 4.11
C ARG A 62 -10.48 -10.98 4.05
N THR A 63 -10.18 -12.03 4.79
CA THR A 63 -8.92 -12.77 4.62
C THR A 63 -8.87 -13.40 3.22
N LYS A 64 -7.66 -13.65 2.71
CA LYS A 64 -7.47 -14.31 1.40
C LYS A 64 -8.22 -15.65 1.31
N ALA A 65 -8.18 -16.43 2.39
CA ALA A 65 -8.88 -17.70 2.51
C ALA A 65 -10.41 -17.55 2.35
N ASN A 66 -11.03 -16.62 3.08
CA ASN A 66 -12.47 -16.37 2.99
C ASN A 66 -12.89 -15.88 1.59
N ILE A 67 -12.07 -15.03 0.96
CA ILE A 67 -12.33 -14.55 -0.40
C ILE A 67 -12.36 -15.73 -1.39
N ILE A 68 -11.36 -16.62 -1.32
CA ILE A 68 -11.27 -17.79 -2.18
C ILE A 68 -12.47 -18.71 -1.97
N GLN A 69 -12.84 -18.99 -0.72
CA GLN A 69 -13.97 -19.86 -0.42
C GLN A 69 -15.31 -19.29 -0.89
N VAL A 70 -15.57 -18.00 -0.69
CA VAL A 70 -16.80 -17.33 -1.17
C VAL A 70 -16.89 -17.39 -2.70
N LYS A 71 -15.78 -17.09 -3.41
CA LYS A 71 -15.72 -17.15 -4.87
C LYS A 71 -15.93 -18.57 -5.40
N TRP A 72 -15.25 -19.54 -4.80
CA TRP A 72 -15.39 -20.95 -5.16
C TRP A 72 -16.83 -21.44 -4.97
N ARG A 73 -17.45 -21.14 -3.83
CA ARG A 73 -18.86 -21.49 -3.57
C ARG A 73 -19.82 -20.86 -4.56
N ALA A 74 -19.63 -19.58 -4.89
CA ALA A 74 -20.46 -18.87 -5.86
C ALA A 74 -20.34 -19.47 -7.28
N GLN A 75 -19.17 -20.00 -7.63
CA GLN A 75 -18.92 -20.63 -8.93
C GLN A 75 -19.54 -22.04 -9.04
N GLN A 76 -19.54 -22.82 -7.96
CA GLN A 76 -20.02 -24.21 -7.95
C GLN A 76 -21.54 -24.34 -8.11
N LYS A 77 -22.32 -23.36 -7.66
CA LYS A 77 -23.78 -23.39 -7.73
C LYS A 77 -24.29 -22.21 -8.56
N LYS A 78 -24.81 -22.48 -9.76
CA LYS A 78 -25.52 -21.47 -10.57
C LYS A 78 -26.71 -20.95 -9.74
N ARG A 79 -26.61 -19.72 -9.21
CA ARG A 79 -27.63 -18.95 -8.47
C ARG A 79 -27.71 -19.15 -6.95
N VAL A 80 -26.60 -18.98 -6.22
CA VAL A 80 -26.65 -18.81 -4.75
C VAL A 80 -26.86 -17.34 -4.40
N SER A 81 -27.82 -17.05 -3.52
CA SER A 81 -28.01 -15.69 -3.01
C SER A 81 -26.86 -15.28 -2.07
N THR A 82 -26.53 -13.99 -2.05
CA THR A 82 -25.52 -13.43 -1.14
C THR A 82 -25.81 -13.73 0.33
N ARG A 83 -27.09 -13.79 0.71
CA ARG A 83 -27.54 -14.18 2.05
C ARG A 83 -27.13 -15.61 2.39
N ARG A 84 -27.30 -16.55 1.46
CA ARG A 84 -26.97 -17.95 1.67
C ARG A 84 -25.46 -18.18 1.72
N LEU A 85 -24.70 -17.50 0.86
CA LEU A 85 -23.22 -17.51 0.94
C LEU A 85 -22.72 -16.94 2.26
N ALA A 86 -23.31 -15.84 2.74
CA ALA A 86 -22.94 -15.23 4.01
C ALA A 86 -23.19 -16.17 5.20
N ALA A 87 -24.33 -16.87 5.21
CA ALA A 87 -24.68 -17.84 6.25
C ALA A 87 -23.73 -19.05 6.26
N GLU A 88 -23.41 -19.63 5.09
CA GLU A 88 -22.47 -20.76 4.99
C GLU A 88 -21.06 -20.40 5.45
N MET A 89 -20.66 -19.14 5.28
CA MET A 89 -19.31 -18.63 5.57
C MET A 89 -19.21 -17.88 6.91
N ASN A 90 -20.26 -17.95 7.74
CA ASN A 90 -20.37 -17.22 9.01
C ASN A 90 -19.92 -15.75 8.92
N SER A 91 -20.39 -15.04 7.89
CA SER A 91 -20.00 -13.67 7.58
C SER A 91 -21.21 -12.78 7.32
N SER A 92 -21.03 -11.47 7.34
CA SER A 92 -22.13 -10.56 7.03
C SER A 92 -22.50 -10.60 5.54
N ARG A 93 -23.79 -10.41 5.22
CA ARG A 93 -24.27 -10.27 3.83
C ARG A 93 -23.48 -9.19 3.08
N SER A 94 -23.24 -8.05 3.72
CA SER A 94 -22.48 -6.93 3.14
C SER A 94 -21.03 -7.31 2.83
N SER A 95 -20.41 -8.16 3.65
CA SER A 95 -19.07 -8.68 3.41
C SER A 95 -19.05 -9.62 2.21
N ALA A 96 -19.98 -10.59 2.14
CA ALA A 96 -20.10 -11.50 1.01
C ALA A 96 -20.37 -10.74 -0.30
N GLN A 97 -21.27 -9.75 -0.28
CA GLN A 97 -21.59 -8.91 -1.43
C GLN A 97 -20.43 -8.01 -1.87
N ARG A 98 -19.51 -7.63 -0.99
CA ARG A 98 -18.27 -6.92 -1.37
C ARG A 98 -17.18 -7.85 -1.92
N ILE A 99 -17.30 -9.16 -1.71
CA ILE A 99 -16.31 -10.15 -2.18
C ILE A 99 -16.65 -10.63 -3.59
N LEU A 100 -17.94 -10.81 -3.87
CA LEU A 100 -18.47 -11.06 -5.22
C LEU A 100 -18.37 -9.79 -6.07
#